data_AF-A0A929E606-F1
#
_entry.id   AF-A0A929E606-F1
#
_cell.length_a   1.000
_cell.length_b   1.000
_cell.length_c   1.000
_cell.angle_alpha   90.00
_cell.angle_beta   90.00
_cell.angle_gamma   90.00
#
_symmetry.space_group_name_H-M   'P 1'
#
loop_
_entity.id
_entity.type
_entity.pdbx_description
1 polymer ?
#
loop_
_entity_poly.entity_id
_entity_poly.type
_entity_poly.pdbx_seq_one_letter_code
_entity_poly.pdbx_strand_id
1 'polypeptide(L)'
;MSLWAIVPVKPLRRSKSRLAEVLTPEERNALNRGLLENTIKTLIDIPEIAHVLVVSRDHAALALARSLGARTVQENGAPQLNVALSRATVIAKTYATQSVLVLPADLPLITPEDVQVMLSRAFDPPVVVVAPDHNQKGTNALLLSP
;
A
#
# COMPACT_ATOMS: atom_id res chain seq x y z
N MET A 1 -16.30 -10.91 -4.06
CA MET A 1 -15.94 -9.69 -3.32
C MET A 1 -14.82 -9.01 -4.08
N SER A 2 -14.82 -7.69 -4.23
CA SER A 2 -13.71 -7.00 -4.90
C SER A 2 -12.80 -6.37 -3.84
N LEU A 3 -11.58 -6.89 -3.73
CA LEU A 3 -10.57 -6.38 -2.81
C LEU A 3 -9.75 -5.29 -3.49
N TRP A 4 -9.57 -4.17 -2.80
CA TRP A 4 -8.68 -3.09 -3.23
C TRP A 4 -7.44 -3.07 -2.35
N ALA A 5 -6.26 -3.02 -2.96
CA ALA A 5 -5.02 -2.76 -2.26
C ALA A 5 -4.63 -1.28 -2.37
N ILE A 6 -4.35 -0.64 -1.24
CA ILE A 6 -3.98 0.77 -1.13
C ILE A 6 -2.52 0.84 -0.69
N VAL A 7 -1.70 1.47 -1.51
CA VAL A 7 -0.26 1.62 -1.28
C VAL A 7 0.05 3.09 -1.02
N PRO A 8 0.17 3.52 0.25
CA PRO A 8 0.60 4.86 0.58
C PRO A 8 2.10 5.04 0.35
N VAL A 9 2.47 6.11 -0.36
CA VAL A 9 3.85 6.38 -0.73
C VAL A 9 4.20 7.83 -0.40
N LYS A 10 5.18 8.02 0.48
CA LYS A 10 5.82 9.33 0.71
C LYS A 10 6.77 9.65 -0.45
N PRO A 11 7.10 10.93 -0.71
CA PRO A 11 8.04 11.28 -1.78
C PRO A 11 9.33 10.47 -1.75
N LEU A 12 9.69 9.88 -2.88
CA LEU A 12 10.76 8.87 -2.98
C LEU A 12 12.11 9.44 -2.55
N ARG A 13 12.35 10.72 -2.88
CA ARG A 13 13.58 11.45 -2.52
C ARG A 13 13.68 11.82 -1.03
N ARG A 14 12.56 11.86 -0.29
CA ARG A 14 12.51 12.27 1.13
C ARG A 14 12.25 11.11 2.09
N SER A 15 12.10 9.90 1.55
CA SER A 15 11.81 8.69 2.34
C SER A 15 13.09 8.03 2.85
N LYS A 16 12.94 7.19 3.89
CA LYS A 16 14.04 6.43 4.51
C LYS A 16 15.22 7.29 5.00
N SER A 17 14.92 8.44 5.61
CA SER A 17 15.94 9.35 6.17
C SER A 17 16.86 8.69 7.20
N ARG A 18 16.39 7.64 7.90
CA ARG A 18 17.21 6.82 8.82
C ARG A 18 18.36 6.07 8.14
N LEU A 19 18.32 5.92 6.81
CA LEU A 19 19.40 5.32 6.02
C LEU A 19 20.40 6.36 5.50
N ALA A 20 20.30 7.64 5.91
CA ALA A 20 21.19 8.71 5.44
C ALA A 20 22.67 8.47 5.71
N GLU A 21 22.99 7.76 6.78
CA GLU A 21 24.36 7.49 7.19
C GLU A 21 25.06 6.46 6.30
N VAL A 22 24.27 5.68 5.54
CA VAL A 22 24.77 4.55 4.73
C VAL A 22 24.39 4.64 3.25
N LEU A 23 23.42 5.48 2.88
CA LEU A 23 22.96 5.67 1.52
C LEU A 23 22.85 7.16 1.17
N THR A 24 23.39 7.50 0.00
CA THR A 24 23.24 8.81 -0.64
C THR A 24 21.76 9.11 -0.97
N PRO A 25 21.40 10.38 -1.20
CA PRO A 25 20.06 10.74 -1.66
C PRO A 25 19.63 9.97 -2.92
N GLU A 26 20.54 9.74 -3.85
CA GLU A 26 20.34 9.02 -5.11
C GLU A 26 20.07 7.54 -4.85
N GLU A 27 20.87 6.88 -4.01
CA GLU A 27 20.68 5.48 -3.64
C GLU A 27 19.38 5.25 -2.87
N ARG A 28 19.01 6.14 -1.94
CA ARG A 28 17.71 6.06 -1.26
C ARG A 28 16.54 6.23 -2.23
N ASN A 29 16.67 7.13 -3.20
CA ASN A 29 15.66 7.31 -4.23
C ASN A 29 15.53 6.04 -5.10
N ALA A 30 16.65 5.44 -5.50
CA ALA A 30 16.66 4.17 -6.24
C ALA A 30 16.04 3.03 -5.41
N LEU A 31 16.39 2.92 -4.13
CA LEU A 31 15.81 1.96 -3.21
C LEU A 31 14.30 2.14 -3.09
N ASN A 32 13.81 3.35 -2.80
CA ASN A 32 12.37 3.59 -2.67
C ASN A 32 11.59 3.32 -3.96
N ARG A 33 12.19 3.61 -5.13
CA ARG A 33 11.62 3.26 -6.43
C ARG A 33 11.51 1.73 -6.60
N GLY A 34 12.57 0.99 -6.27
CA GLY A 34 12.57 -0.47 -6.35
C GLY A 34 11.58 -1.11 -5.38
N LEU A 35 11.45 -0.58 -4.17
CA LEU A 35 10.47 -1.06 -3.19
C LEU A 35 9.04 -0.84 -3.67
N LEU A 36 8.72 0.34 -4.20
CA LEU A 36 7.41 0.62 -4.76
C LEU A 36 7.08 -0.30 -5.95
N GLU A 37 8.04 -0.48 -6.85
CA GLU A 37 7.88 -1.38 -7.99
C GLU A 37 7.63 -2.82 -7.54
N ASN A 38 8.40 -3.31 -6.57
CA ASN A 38 8.21 -4.64 -5.99
C ASN A 38 6.80 -4.79 -5.39
N THR A 39 6.41 -3.87 -4.50
CA THR A 39 5.09 -3.90 -3.86
C THR A 39 3.95 -3.91 -4.88
N ILE A 40 4.01 -3.07 -5.93
CA ILE A 40 2.95 -3.02 -6.95
C ILE A 40 2.89 -4.32 -7.74
N LYS A 41 4.03 -4.86 -8.19
CA LYS A 41 4.07 -6.12 -8.94
C LYS A 41 3.52 -7.27 -8.10
N THR A 42 3.98 -7.41 -6.86
CA THR A 42 3.48 -8.41 -5.92
C THR A 42 1.96 -8.34 -5.76
N LEU A 43 1.40 -7.13 -5.62
CA LEU A 43 -0.05 -6.96 -5.44
C LEU A 43 -0.86 -7.24 -6.72
N ILE A 44 -0.32 -6.90 -7.90
CA ILE A 44 -1.01 -7.14 -9.18
C ILE A 44 -1.04 -8.63 -9.52
N ASP A 45 -0.03 -9.39 -9.10
CA ASP A 45 0.05 -10.83 -9.34
C ASP A 45 -0.92 -11.66 -8.47
N ILE A 46 -1.61 -11.03 -7.50
CA ILE A 46 -2.57 -11.68 -6.61
C ILE A 46 -3.99 -11.63 -7.22
N PRO A 47 -4.60 -12.77 -7.59
CA PRO A 47 -5.91 -12.81 -8.26
C PRO A 47 -7.07 -12.19 -7.49
N GLU A 48 -7.02 -12.24 -6.16
CA GLU A 48 -8.05 -11.71 -5.28
C GLU A 48 -8.10 -10.18 -5.30
N ILE A 49 -6.97 -9.52 -5.63
CA ILE A 49 -6.86 -8.05 -5.67
C ILE A 49 -7.40 -7.56 -7.02
N ALA A 50 -8.58 -6.96 -6.98
CA ALA A 50 -9.20 -6.39 -8.17
C ALA A 50 -8.46 -5.14 -8.65
N HIS A 51 -8.02 -4.29 -7.72
CA HIS A 51 -7.37 -3.02 -8.03
C HIS A 51 -6.28 -2.65 -7.01
N VAL A 52 -5.15 -2.17 -7.53
CA VAL A 52 -4.10 -1.51 -6.75
C VAL A 52 -4.23 0.00 -6.91
N LEU A 53 -4.28 0.72 -5.79
CA LEU A 53 -4.37 2.17 -5.71
C LEU A 53 -3.16 2.75 -4.98
N VAL A 54 -2.31 3.48 -5.71
CA VAL A 54 -1.17 4.18 -5.12
C VAL A 54 -1.57 5.61 -4.75
N VAL A 55 -1.28 5.99 -3.51
CA VAL A 55 -1.62 7.30 -2.95
C VAL A 55 -0.32 8.03 -2.63
N SER A 56 -0.07 9.16 -3.29
CA SER A 56 1.16 9.93 -3.08
C SER A 56 1.03 11.39 -3.49
N ARG A 57 1.88 12.25 -2.92
CA ARG A 57 2.12 13.61 -3.41
C ARG A 57 3.26 13.69 -4.45
N ASP A 58 3.96 12.59 -4.70
CA ASP A 58 5.13 12.54 -5.59
C ASP A 58 4.72 12.09 -6.99
N HIS A 59 4.80 13.02 -7.94
CA HIS A 59 4.48 12.76 -9.34
C HIS A 59 5.31 11.63 -9.95
N ALA A 60 6.57 11.44 -9.53
CA ALA A 60 7.41 10.36 -10.05
C ALA A 60 6.93 8.99 -9.53
N ALA A 61 6.51 8.91 -8.27
CA ALA A 61 5.91 7.70 -7.71
C ALA A 61 4.60 7.35 -8.40
N LEU A 62 3.74 8.35 -8.65
CA LEU A 62 2.48 8.14 -9.36
C LEU A 62 2.69 7.76 -10.83
N ALA A 63 3.67 8.35 -11.52
CA ALA A 63 4.00 7.99 -12.89
C ALA A 63 4.49 6.52 -12.98
N LEU A 64 5.37 6.10 -12.06
CA LEU A 64 5.80 4.71 -11.96
C LEU A 64 4.61 3.77 -11.73
N ALA A 65 3.74 4.11 -10.78
CA ALA A 65 2.56 3.31 -10.47
C ALA A 65 1.64 3.09 -11.68
N ARG A 66 1.37 4.16 -12.45
CA ARG A 66 0.57 4.05 -13.69
C ARG A 66 1.23 3.18 -14.73
N SER A 67 2.56 3.29 -14.88
CA SER A 67 3.31 2.47 -15.85
C SER A 67 3.26 0.97 -15.53
N LEU A 68 2.99 0.62 -14.27
CA LEU A 68 2.82 -0.74 -13.80
C LEU A 68 1.35 -1.20 -13.78
N GLY A 69 0.40 -0.37 -14.24
CA GLY A 69 -1.03 -0.70 -14.27
C GLY A 69 -1.81 -0.37 -13.00
N ALA A 70 -1.19 0.26 -12.00
CA ALA A 70 -1.89 0.70 -10.79
C ALA A 70 -2.67 1.99 -11.01
N ARG A 71 -3.81 2.12 -10.31
CA ARG A 71 -4.56 3.37 -10.19
C ARG A 71 -3.82 4.32 -9.27
N THR A 72 -4.05 5.62 -9.42
CA THR A 72 -3.35 6.64 -8.62
C THR A 72 -4.28 7.72 -8.08
N VAL A 73 -4.04 8.16 -6.85
CA VAL A 73 -4.60 9.38 -6.27
C VAL A 73 -3.47 10.29 -5.82
N GLN A 74 -3.51 11.53 -6.30
CA GLN A 74 -2.57 12.56 -5.86
C GLN A 74 -3.04 13.16 -4.53
N GLU A 75 -2.14 13.17 -3.53
CA GLU A 75 -2.37 13.88 -2.28
C GLU A 75 -1.95 15.35 -2.40
N ASN A 76 -2.83 16.27 -2.01
CA ASN A 76 -2.54 17.71 -1.98
C ASN A 76 -2.48 18.22 -0.52
N GLY A 77 -1.29 18.57 -0.01
CA GLY A 77 -1.14 19.19 1.32
C GLY A 77 -0.88 18.21 2.48
N ALA A 78 -1.62 18.35 3.60
CA ALA A 78 -1.50 17.51 4.80
C ALA A 78 -1.71 16.01 4.49
N PRO A 79 -1.20 15.06 5.29
CA PRO A 79 -1.30 13.62 4.99
C PRO A 79 -2.75 13.21 4.76
N GLN A 80 -3.08 12.89 3.51
CA GLN A 80 -4.41 12.50 3.07
C GLN A 80 -4.58 10.99 3.08
N LEU A 81 -3.64 10.22 3.66
CA LEU A 81 -3.81 8.78 3.84
C LEU A 81 -5.17 8.45 4.47
N ASN A 82 -5.54 9.16 5.52
CA ASN A 82 -6.85 8.99 6.14
C ASN A 82 -8.01 9.39 5.21
N VAL A 83 -7.80 10.36 4.31
CA VAL A 83 -8.78 10.75 3.29
C VAL A 83 -8.87 9.71 2.18
N ALA A 84 -7.75 9.10 1.75
CA ALA A 84 -7.72 8.05 0.76
C ALA A 84 -8.33 6.75 1.31
N LEU A 85 -8.03 6.42 2.58
CA LEU A 85 -8.70 5.36 3.33
C LEU A 85 -10.18 5.66 3.48
N SER A 86 -10.57 6.88 3.88
CA SER A 86 -11.98 7.28 3.97
C SER A 86 -12.68 7.21 2.62
N ARG A 87 -12.04 7.62 1.53
CA ARG A 87 -12.58 7.48 0.17
C ARG A 87 -12.72 6.01 -0.22
N ALA A 88 -11.74 5.18 0.09
CA ALA A 88 -11.85 3.74 -0.13
C ALA A 88 -12.97 3.12 0.71
N THR A 89 -13.17 3.57 1.96
CA THR A 89 -14.28 3.13 2.81
C THR A 89 -15.64 3.63 2.30
N VAL A 90 -15.72 4.86 1.78
CA VAL A 90 -16.95 5.41 1.18
C VAL A 90 -17.28 4.65 -0.11
N ILE A 91 -16.29 4.45 -0.98
CA ILE A 91 -16.41 3.62 -2.18
C ILE A 91 -16.86 2.20 -1.78
N ALA A 92 -16.21 1.59 -0.78
CA ALA A 92 -16.56 0.26 -0.29
C ALA A 92 -18.00 0.16 0.24
N LYS A 93 -18.48 1.20 0.93
CA LYS A 93 -19.89 1.30 1.37
C LYS A 93 -20.85 1.46 0.19
N THR A 94 -20.48 2.20 -0.85
CA THR A 94 -21.31 2.41 -2.04
C THR A 94 -21.41 1.15 -2.91
N TYR A 95 -20.36 0.34 -2.97
CA TYR A 95 -20.35 -0.93 -3.73
C TYR A 95 -20.67 -2.18 -2.89
N ALA A 96 -21.19 -1.99 -1.67
CA ALA A 96 -21.80 -2.97 -0.79
C ALA A 96 -21.00 -4.23 -0.39
N THR A 97 -19.75 -4.47 -0.85
CA THR A 97 -18.94 -5.67 -0.48
C THR A 97 -17.44 -5.54 -0.82
N GLN A 98 -16.77 -4.42 -0.52
CA GLN A 98 -15.34 -4.26 -0.85
C GLN A 98 -14.44 -4.24 0.39
N SER A 99 -13.68 -5.31 0.57
CA SER A 99 -12.58 -5.35 1.52
C SER A 99 -11.42 -4.45 1.04
N VAL A 100 -10.66 -3.89 1.97
CA VAL A 100 -9.54 -2.99 1.68
C VAL A 100 -8.29 -3.49 2.37
N LEU A 101 -7.24 -3.75 1.60
CA LEU A 101 -5.89 -3.98 2.09
C LEU A 101 -5.10 -2.67 2.05
N VAL A 102 -4.46 -2.29 3.14
CA VAL A 102 -3.50 -1.18 3.21
C VAL A 102 -2.12 -1.78 3.40
N LEU A 103 -1.23 -1.54 2.42
CA LEU A 103 0.12 -2.08 2.40
C LEU A 103 1.14 -1.00 2.00
N PRO A 104 1.90 -0.42 2.95
CA PRO A 104 2.97 0.53 2.65
C PRO A 104 4.07 -0.07 1.76
N ALA A 105 4.71 0.78 0.96
CA ALA A 105 5.76 0.38 0.01
C ALA A 105 7.16 0.23 0.63
N ASP A 106 7.28 -0.11 1.92
CA ASP A 106 8.57 -0.25 2.62
C ASP A 106 8.87 -1.67 3.11
N LEU A 107 8.14 -2.66 2.61
CA LEU A 107 8.33 -4.08 2.86
C LEU A 107 9.13 -4.74 1.71
N PRO A 108 10.48 -4.78 1.76
CA PRO A 108 11.30 -5.34 0.68
C PRO A 108 11.06 -6.82 0.42
N LEU A 109 10.60 -7.56 1.43
CA LEU A 109 10.48 -9.02 1.39
C LEU A 109 9.03 -9.49 1.22
N ILE A 110 8.09 -8.58 0.91
CA ILE A 110 6.69 -8.96 0.75
C ILE A 110 6.53 -9.96 -0.42
N THR A 111 5.83 -11.06 -0.16
CA THR A 111 5.47 -12.04 -1.18
C THR A 111 3.94 -12.09 -1.39
N PRO A 112 3.46 -12.69 -2.49
CA PRO A 112 2.03 -12.95 -2.66
C PRO A 112 1.44 -13.80 -1.52
N GLU A 113 2.20 -14.78 -1.03
CA GLU A 113 1.78 -15.69 0.04
C GLU A 113 1.53 -14.94 1.35
N ASP A 114 2.34 -13.92 1.69
CA ASP A 114 2.13 -13.09 2.87
C ASP A 114 0.74 -12.42 2.85
N VAL A 115 0.36 -11.90 1.69
CA VAL A 115 -0.94 -11.25 1.50
C VAL A 115 -2.06 -12.28 1.52
N GLN A 116 -1.90 -13.42 0.85
CA GLN A 116 -2.89 -14.50 0.86
C GLN A 116 -3.14 -15.05 2.27
N VAL A 117 -2.11 -15.16 3.10
CA VAL A 117 -2.26 -15.52 4.51
C VAL A 117 -3.16 -14.49 5.21
N MET A 118 -2.96 -13.19 5.01
CA MET A 118 -3.86 -12.17 5.58
C MET A 118 -5.30 -12.33 5.09
N LEU A 119 -5.50 -12.56 3.79
CA LEU A 119 -6.84 -12.77 3.21
C LEU A 119 -7.55 -13.99 3.80
N SER A 120 -6.82 -15.09 4.02
CA SER A 120 -7.37 -16.31 4.63
C SER A 120 -7.86 -16.11 6.06
N ARG A 121 -7.37 -15.07 6.76
CA ARG A 121 -7.78 -14.72 8.13
C ARG A 121 -9.00 -13.80 8.18
N ALA A 122 -9.44 -13.25 7.06
CA ALA A 122 -10.63 -12.42 6.99
C ALA A 122 -11.92 -13.25 6.83
N PHE A 123 -12.15 -14.17 7.78
CA PHE A 123 -13.39 -14.95 7.87
C PHE A 123 -14.40 -14.25 8.79
N ASP A 124 -15.70 -14.48 8.56
CA ASP A 124 -16.82 -13.96 9.36
C ASP A 124 -16.83 -12.42 9.52
N PRO A 125 -17.00 -11.65 8.43
CA PRO A 125 -17.08 -10.19 8.52
C PRO A 125 -18.26 -9.72 9.39
N PRO A 126 -18.13 -8.58 10.10
CA PRO A 126 -17.06 -7.58 10.00
C PRO A 126 -15.77 -7.99 10.72
N VAL A 127 -14.63 -7.94 10.02
CA VAL A 127 -13.33 -8.36 10.53
C VAL A 127 -12.20 -7.43 10.10
N VAL A 128 -11.22 -7.25 10.99
CA VAL A 128 -9.97 -6.53 10.72
C VAL A 128 -8.80 -7.46 10.98
N VAL A 129 -7.92 -7.61 9.99
CA VAL A 129 -6.68 -8.38 10.12
C VAL A 129 -5.50 -7.41 10.11
N VAL A 130 -4.63 -7.49 11.12
CA VAL A 130 -3.47 -6.61 11.29
C VAL A 130 -2.20 -7.45 11.22
N ALA A 131 -1.26 -7.05 10.36
CA ALA A 131 0.11 -7.54 10.41
C ALA A 131 0.99 -6.49 11.12
N PRO A 132 1.44 -6.74 12.36
CA PRO A 132 2.29 -5.78 13.08
C PRO A 132 3.70 -5.70 12.47
N ASP A 133 4.44 -4.64 12.82
CA ASP A 133 5.88 -4.62 12.56
C ASP A 133 6.63 -5.60 13.47
N HIS A 134 7.91 -5.84 13.19
CA HIS A 134 8.76 -6.76 13.96
C HIS A 134 8.78 -6.43 15.47
N ASN A 135 8.68 -5.14 15.82
CA ASN A 135 8.72 -4.68 17.21
C ASN A 135 7.34 -4.62 17.88
N GLN A 136 6.27 -5.01 17.16
CA GLN A 136 4.87 -4.95 17.60
C GLN A 136 4.42 -3.56 18.08
N LYS A 137 5.00 -2.50 17.52
CA LYS A 137 4.67 -1.10 17.82
C LYS A 137 4.06 -0.37 16.63
N GLY A 138 4.21 -0.92 15.44
CA GLY A 138 3.68 -0.38 14.18
C GLY A 138 2.81 -1.39 13.45
N THR A 139 2.34 -0.99 12.28
CA THR A 139 1.49 -1.79 11.40
C THR A 139 2.15 -1.87 10.03
N ASN A 140 2.51 -3.09 9.61
CA ASN A 140 3.04 -3.37 8.29
C ASN A 140 1.91 -3.56 7.26
N ALA A 141 0.77 -4.10 7.68
CA ALA A 141 -0.40 -4.22 6.79
C ALA A 141 -1.71 -4.23 7.60
N LEU A 142 -2.77 -3.75 6.97
CA LEU A 142 -4.11 -3.70 7.55
C LEU A 142 -5.14 -4.12 6.51
N LEU A 143 -5.89 -5.18 6.80
CA LEU A 143 -7.01 -5.63 5.97
C LEU A 143 -8.32 -5.35 6.70
N LEU A 144 -9.23 -4.65 6.03
CA LEU A 144 -10.55 -4.30 6.51
C LEU A 144 -11.57 -5.06 5.67
N SER A 145 -12.41 -5.89 6.28
CA SER A 145 -13.53 -6.55 5.64
C SER A 145 -14.82 -6.19 6.38
N PRO A 146 -15.58 -5.20 5.88
CA PRO A 146 -16.83 -4.74 6.52
C PRO A 146 -17.92 -5.80 6.58
#